data_AF-A0AAD9MX53-F1
#
_entry.id   AF-A0AAD9MX53-F1
#
_cell.length_a   1.000
_cell.length_b   1.000
_cell.length_c   1.000
_cell.angle_alpha   90.00
_cell.angle_beta   90.00
_cell.angle_gamma   90.00
#
_symmetry.space_group_name_H-M   'P 1'
#
loop_
_entity.id
_entity.type
_entity.pdbx_description
1 polymer ?
#
loop_
_entity_poly.entity_id
_entity_poly.type
_entity_poly.pdbx_seq_one_letter_code
_entity_poly.pdbx_strand_id
1 'polypeptide(L)'
;MSVPHATHYRDVTGNTILPPVSTHTVNQFLHPLGTNLNRNAKELYDDRFIRFMRFCKKVETTFLRTQCRAKMRRSTTYDIDLSLDEQGNILHTQCECAAGMGPYAHCKHIRAAFLPLVDYGCGKAMKLELTCTETVQSFHRPRRLHNGSPVKAEHLDMSINNTNVIFNPIPQAHRVDSKTTFTRVSNATINFAASSTVNPALMQIISPANMHAFDNDHDYCTLTPSEHYLQADTLTHISEEQAT
;
A
#
# COMPACT_ATOMS: atom_id res chain seq x y z
N MET A 1 37.62 3.64 -1.73
CA MET A 1 37.72 3.38 -3.18
C MET A 1 37.29 4.63 -3.92
N SER A 2 37.98 5.03 -5.01
CA SER A 2 37.50 6.15 -5.85
C SER A 2 36.37 5.63 -6.74
N VAL A 3 35.14 6.10 -6.49
CA VAL A 3 33.95 5.68 -7.23
C VAL A 3 33.57 6.73 -8.29
N PRO A 4 33.04 6.32 -9.46
CA PRO A 4 32.45 7.24 -10.43
C PRO A 4 31.33 8.10 -9.83
N HIS A 5 31.08 9.25 -10.45
CA HIS A 5 29.95 10.09 -10.09
C HIS A 5 28.61 9.35 -10.30
N ALA A 6 27.65 9.57 -9.41
CA ALA A 6 26.38 8.83 -9.37
C ALA A 6 25.59 8.90 -10.69
N THR A 7 25.72 9.99 -11.45
CA THR A 7 25.06 10.21 -12.74
C THR A 7 25.55 9.30 -13.86
N HIS A 8 26.72 8.65 -13.72
CA HIS A 8 27.27 7.76 -14.73
C HIS A 8 26.78 6.32 -14.60
N TYR A 9 26.03 6.02 -13.54
CA TYR A 9 25.50 4.70 -13.28
C TYR A 9 24.18 4.48 -14.02
N ARG A 10 24.02 3.28 -14.57
CA ARG A 10 22.78 2.81 -15.21
C ARG A 10 22.29 1.55 -14.52
N ASP A 11 20.99 1.32 -14.52
CA ASP A 11 20.41 0.11 -13.94
C ASP A 11 20.84 -1.14 -14.73
N VAL A 12 21.15 -2.22 -14.01
CA VAL A 12 21.42 -3.52 -14.62
C VAL A 12 20.09 -4.13 -15.07
N THR A 13 19.96 -4.31 -16.37
CA THR A 13 18.80 -4.93 -17.03
C THR A 13 19.20 -6.27 -17.67
N GLY A 14 18.22 -7.04 -18.17
CA GLY A 14 18.49 -8.33 -18.83
C GLY A 14 19.44 -8.24 -20.02
N ASN A 15 19.52 -7.09 -20.69
CA ASN A 15 20.38 -6.88 -21.87
C ASN A 15 21.75 -6.25 -21.53
N THR A 16 22.04 -6.06 -20.25
CA THR A 16 23.29 -5.43 -19.82
C THR A 16 24.48 -6.38 -20.02
N ILE A 17 25.60 -5.88 -20.52
CA ILE A 17 26.80 -6.70 -20.64
C ILE A 17 27.67 -6.41 -19.42
N LEU A 18 27.65 -7.34 -18.46
CA LEU A 18 28.53 -7.32 -17.29
C LEU A 18 29.65 -8.35 -17.44
N PRO A 19 30.83 -8.10 -16.85
CA PRO A 19 31.85 -9.14 -16.70
C PRO A 19 31.26 -10.38 -16.00
N PRO A 20 31.50 -11.59 -16.51
CA PRO A 20 30.93 -12.80 -15.92
C PRO A 20 31.58 -13.10 -14.57
N VAL A 21 30.80 -12.96 -13.50
CA VAL A 21 31.27 -13.30 -12.14
C VAL A 21 30.84 -14.72 -11.81
N SER A 22 31.80 -15.58 -11.49
CA SER A 22 31.53 -16.97 -11.10
C SER A 22 31.62 -17.16 -9.59
N THR A 23 31.01 -18.23 -9.06
CA THR A 23 31.19 -18.62 -7.65
C THR A 23 32.66 -18.89 -7.32
N HIS A 24 33.43 -19.41 -8.29
CA HIS A 24 34.86 -19.64 -8.13
C HIS A 24 35.60 -18.32 -7.87
N THR A 25 35.34 -17.30 -8.70
CA THR A 25 35.94 -15.97 -8.57
C THR A 25 35.62 -15.31 -7.23
N VAL A 26 34.37 -15.43 -6.77
CA VAL A 26 33.94 -14.92 -5.46
C VAL A 26 34.68 -15.63 -4.33
N ASN A 27 34.80 -16.95 -4.40
CA ASN A 27 35.52 -17.71 -3.38
C ASN A 27 37.02 -17.39 -3.39
N GLN A 28 37.62 -17.17 -4.56
CA GLN A 28 39.02 -16.75 -4.68
C GLN A 28 39.27 -15.38 -4.03
N PHE A 29 38.33 -14.44 -4.15
CA PHE A 29 38.40 -13.15 -3.46
C PHE A 29 38.25 -13.28 -1.94
N LEU A 30 37.33 -14.13 -1.47
CA LEU A 30 37.03 -14.27 -0.04
C LEU A 30 38.04 -15.16 0.72
N HIS A 31 38.69 -16.11 0.05
CA HIS A 31 39.58 -17.09 0.67
C HIS A 31 40.78 -16.46 1.41
N PRO A 32 41.53 -15.49 0.83
CA PRO A 32 42.60 -14.79 1.55
C PRO A 32 42.11 -14.01 2.79
N LEU A 33 40.82 -13.64 2.80
CA LEU A 33 40.18 -12.93 3.92
C LEU A 33 39.69 -13.90 5.02
N GLY A 34 40.00 -15.20 4.90
CA GLY A 34 39.63 -16.23 5.88
C GLY A 34 38.12 -16.50 5.94
N THR A 35 37.40 -16.23 4.86
CA THR A 35 35.93 -16.31 4.85
C THR A 35 35.39 -16.86 3.54
N ASN A 36 34.10 -17.18 3.51
CA ASN A 36 33.36 -17.63 2.33
C ASN A 36 31.96 -17.00 2.26
N LEU A 37 31.22 -17.33 1.20
CA LEU A 37 29.79 -17.07 1.11
C LEU A 37 29.07 -17.80 2.26
N ASN A 38 28.52 -17.02 3.18
CA ASN A 38 27.90 -17.55 4.39
C ASN A 38 26.37 -17.61 4.25
N ARG A 39 25.75 -18.39 5.15
CA ARG A 39 24.28 -18.53 5.23
C ARG A 39 23.56 -17.19 5.36
N ASN A 40 24.10 -16.27 6.17
CA ASN A 40 23.49 -14.96 6.40
C ASN A 40 23.37 -14.11 5.12
N ALA A 41 24.40 -14.14 4.25
CA ALA A 41 24.37 -13.44 2.98
C ALA A 41 23.36 -14.08 2.01
N LYS A 42 23.30 -15.42 2.01
CA LYS A 42 22.33 -16.17 1.21
C LYS A 42 20.89 -15.87 1.63
N GLU A 43 20.61 -15.84 2.93
CA GLU A 43 19.29 -15.45 3.47
C GLU A 43 18.89 -14.04 3.02
N LEU A 44 19.81 -13.05 3.11
CA LEU A 44 19.53 -11.69 2.64
C LEU A 44 19.16 -11.65 1.14
N TYR A 45 19.84 -12.45 0.33
CA TYR A 45 19.60 -12.51 -1.10
C TYR A 45 18.30 -13.25 -1.45
N ASP A 46 18.06 -14.40 -0.83
CA ASP A 46 16.84 -15.19 -1.04
C ASP A 46 15.59 -14.43 -0.59
N ASP A 47 15.68 -13.65 0.49
CA ASP A 47 14.61 -12.78 0.99
C ASP A 47 14.49 -11.44 0.25
N ARG A 48 15.23 -11.24 -0.85
CA ARG A 48 15.17 -10.04 -1.72
C ARG A 48 15.49 -8.71 -1.01
N PHE A 49 16.47 -8.70 -0.12
CA PHE A 49 16.92 -7.46 0.55
C PHE A 49 17.74 -6.53 -0.35
N ILE A 50 18.25 -7.03 -1.49
CA ILE A 50 18.96 -6.23 -2.49
C ILE A 50 17.92 -5.45 -3.30
N ARG A 51 17.95 -4.12 -3.22
CA ARG A 51 16.94 -3.25 -3.85
C ARG A 51 17.15 -3.13 -5.34
N PHE A 52 18.34 -2.69 -5.73
CA PHE A 52 18.73 -2.51 -7.12
C PHE A 52 20.23 -2.75 -7.27
N MET A 53 20.62 -2.98 -8.52
CA MET A 53 22.01 -3.04 -8.94
C MET A 53 22.19 -2.12 -10.13
N ARG A 54 23.19 -1.25 -10.02
CA ARG A 54 23.59 -0.29 -11.04
C ARG A 54 25.03 -0.53 -11.42
N PHE A 55 25.38 -0.24 -12.66
CA PHE A 55 26.73 -0.39 -13.16
C PHE A 55 27.21 0.87 -13.91
N CYS A 56 28.52 1.02 -13.98
CA CYS A 56 29.21 2.03 -14.75
C CYS A 56 30.51 1.40 -15.28
N LYS A 57 30.65 1.29 -16.61
CA LYS A 57 31.87 0.79 -17.23
C LYS A 57 32.83 1.94 -17.53
N LYS A 58 34.09 1.84 -17.09
CA LYS A 58 35.18 2.77 -17.39
C LYS A 58 36.39 2.00 -17.88
N VAL A 59 36.75 2.16 -19.16
CA VAL A 59 37.90 1.51 -19.81
C VAL A 59 38.01 0.02 -19.40
N GLU A 60 38.92 -0.33 -18.49
CA GLU A 60 39.21 -1.70 -18.04
C GLU A 60 38.49 -2.12 -16.74
N THR A 61 37.67 -1.24 -16.14
CA THR A 61 37.01 -1.49 -14.86
C THR A 61 35.51 -1.28 -14.94
N THR A 62 34.77 -2.25 -14.39
CA THR A 62 33.32 -2.15 -14.22
C THR A 62 33.02 -1.86 -12.77
N PHE A 63 32.44 -0.69 -12.50
CA PHE A 63 31.97 -0.32 -11.18
C PHE A 63 30.51 -0.72 -11.03
N LEU A 64 30.18 -1.33 -9.90
CA LEU A 64 28.82 -1.71 -9.53
C LEU A 64 28.47 -1.02 -8.23
N ARG A 65 27.26 -0.45 -8.18
CA ARG A 65 26.65 0.09 -6.97
C ARG A 65 25.35 -0.66 -6.72
N THR A 66 25.24 -1.24 -5.55
CA THR A 66 24.05 -1.95 -5.10
C THR A 66 23.56 -1.36 -3.79
N GLN A 67 22.26 -1.43 -3.55
CA GLN A 67 21.69 -1.02 -2.27
C GLN A 67 21.03 -2.21 -1.58
N CYS A 68 21.33 -2.41 -0.30
CA CYS A 68 20.82 -3.51 0.50
C CYS A 68 20.09 -2.99 1.74
N ARG A 69 18.90 -3.49 2.04
CA ARG A 69 18.20 -3.16 3.29
C ARG A 69 18.84 -3.85 4.49
N ALA A 70 18.77 -3.22 5.67
CA ALA A 70 19.17 -3.87 6.91
C ALA A 70 18.13 -4.94 7.32
N LYS A 71 18.60 -6.12 7.78
CA LYS A 71 17.74 -7.26 8.18
C LYS A 71 16.66 -6.88 9.21
N MET A 72 17.03 -6.11 10.23
CA MET A 72 16.17 -5.79 11.38
C MET A 72 15.41 -4.47 11.24
N ARG A 73 15.87 -3.56 10.38
CA ARG A 73 15.29 -2.22 10.19
C ARG A 73 15.21 -1.94 8.71
N ARG A 74 14.09 -2.33 8.08
CA ARG A 74 13.92 -2.22 6.62
C ARG A 74 13.98 -0.78 6.10
N SER A 75 13.77 0.24 6.93
CA SER A 75 13.96 1.65 6.56
C SER A 75 15.43 2.03 6.39
N THR A 76 16.35 1.29 7.00
CA THR A 76 17.79 1.49 6.85
C THR A 76 18.30 0.74 5.63
N THR A 77 19.00 1.46 4.76
CA THR A 77 19.68 0.93 3.58
C THR A 77 21.18 1.16 3.68
N TYR A 78 21.95 0.28 3.08
CA TYR A 78 23.39 0.42 2.91
C TYR A 78 23.73 0.36 1.44
N ASP A 79 24.42 1.39 0.97
CA ASP A 79 25.05 1.34 -0.34
C ASP A 79 26.32 0.49 -0.28
N ILE A 80 26.51 -0.29 -1.33
CA ILE A 80 27.59 -1.24 -1.50
C ILE A 80 28.20 -0.96 -2.86
N ASP A 81 29.49 -0.67 -2.87
CA ASP A 81 30.24 -0.41 -4.09
C ASP A 81 31.23 -1.55 -4.34
N LEU A 82 31.25 -2.02 -5.58
CA LEU A 82 32.14 -3.08 -6.05
C LEU A 82 32.86 -2.58 -7.31
N SER A 83 34.09 -3.03 -7.51
CA SER A 83 34.81 -2.84 -8.78
C SER A 83 35.30 -4.19 -9.28
N LEU A 84 35.08 -4.43 -10.57
CA LEU A 84 35.46 -5.65 -11.28
C LEU A 84 36.42 -5.30 -12.42
N ASP A 85 37.32 -6.21 -12.75
CA ASP A 85 38.05 -6.17 -14.03
C ASP A 85 37.19 -6.71 -15.18
N GLU A 86 37.74 -6.74 -16.40
CA GLU A 86 37.05 -7.25 -17.59
C GLU A 86 36.77 -8.75 -17.53
N GLN A 87 37.57 -9.49 -16.77
CA GLN A 87 37.43 -10.95 -16.57
C GLN A 87 36.44 -11.30 -15.45
N GLY A 88 35.91 -10.31 -14.73
CA GLY A 88 34.97 -10.50 -13.63
C GLY A 88 35.63 -10.76 -12.27
N ASN A 89 36.94 -10.58 -12.14
CA ASN A 89 37.62 -10.61 -10.85
C ASN A 89 37.28 -9.37 -10.02
N ILE A 90 37.11 -9.60 -8.72
CA ILE A 90 36.76 -8.55 -7.77
C ILE A 90 38.03 -7.82 -7.35
N LEU A 91 38.11 -6.53 -7.66
CA LEU A 91 39.26 -5.68 -7.34
C LEU A 91 39.11 -5.04 -5.96
N HIS A 92 38.01 -4.30 -5.76
CA HIS A 92 37.73 -3.60 -4.51
C HIS A 92 36.25 -3.65 -4.18
N THR A 93 35.96 -3.63 -2.88
CA THR A 93 34.62 -3.71 -2.31
C THR A 93 34.49 -2.81 -1.09
N GLN A 94 33.38 -2.11 -0.98
CA GLN A 94 33.06 -1.19 0.10
C GLN A 94 31.57 -1.26 0.43
N CYS A 95 31.20 -1.09 1.70
CA CYS A 95 29.81 -0.97 2.12
C CYS A 95 29.68 0.06 3.24
N GLU A 96 28.59 0.82 3.25
CA GLU A 96 28.33 1.86 4.25
C GLU A 96 28.09 1.33 5.67
N CYS A 97 27.83 0.03 5.84
CA CYS A 97 27.67 -0.53 7.18
C CYS A 97 29.01 -0.49 7.95
N ALA A 98 28.95 -0.46 9.30
CA ALA A 98 30.15 -0.35 10.13
C ALA A 98 31.22 -1.43 9.86
N ALA A 99 30.79 -2.68 9.59
CA ALA A 99 31.70 -3.79 9.25
C ALA A 99 32.15 -3.79 7.77
N GLY A 100 31.64 -2.85 6.97
CA GLY A 100 31.82 -2.75 5.53
C GLY A 100 32.76 -1.63 5.09
N MET A 101 33.32 -0.87 6.05
CA MET A 101 34.18 0.28 5.74
C MET A 101 35.55 -0.20 5.26
N GLY A 102 35.98 0.31 4.10
CA GLY A 102 37.28 0.01 3.50
C GLY A 102 37.16 -0.58 2.09
N PRO A 103 38.28 -0.68 1.34
CA PRO A 103 38.32 -1.10 -0.06
C PRO A 103 38.36 -2.63 -0.27
N TYR A 104 38.46 -3.43 0.80
CA TYR A 104 38.46 -4.90 0.75
C TYR A 104 37.47 -5.49 1.76
N ALA A 105 36.37 -4.77 1.97
CA ALA A 105 35.39 -5.14 2.96
C ALA A 105 34.64 -6.42 2.55
N HIS A 106 34.22 -7.22 3.52
CA HIS A 106 33.60 -8.52 3.26
C HIS A 106 32.46 -8.78 4.25
N CYS A 107 31.71 -7.73 4.57
CA CYS A 107 30.53 -7.84 5.42
C CYS A 107 29.44 -8.71 4.75
N LYS A 108 28.42 -9.09 5.52
CA LYS A 108 27.30 -9.90 4.99
C LYS A 108 26.57 -9.25 3.81
N HIS A 109 26.54 -7.91 3.73
CA HIS A 109 25.88 -7.20 2.63
C HIS A 109 26.68 -7.30 1.33
N ILE A 110 28.01 -7.16 1.39
CA ILE A 110 28.91 -7.36 0.23
C ILE A 110 28.79 -8.78 -0.30
N ARG A 111 28.81 -9.77 0.60
CA ARG A 111 28.60 -11.17 0.22
C ARG A 111 27.24 -11.40 -0.43
N ALA A 112 26.20 -10.75 0.08
CA ALA A 112 24.87 -10.81 -0.52
C ALA A 112 24.83 -10.14 -1.90
N ALA A 113 25.63 -9.11 -2.15
CA ALA A 113 25.76 -8.45 -3.45
C ALA A 113 26.53 -9.29 -4.50
N PHE A 114 27.36 -10.25 -4.08
CA PHE A 114 27.99 -11.19 -5.01
C PHE A 114 27.01 -12.21 -5.61
N LEU A 115 26.02 -12.65 -4.85
CA LEU A 115 25.04 -13.65 -5.30
C LEU A 115 24.25 -13.23 -6.55
N PRO A 116 23.71 -11.99 -6.67
CA PRO A 116 23.08 -11.55 -7.91
C PRO A 116 24.04 -11.51 -9.08
N LEU A 117 25.32 -11.16 -8.89
CA LEU A 117 26.32 -11.19 -9.97
C LEU A 117 26.59 -12.62 -10.45
N VAL A 118 26.64 -13.58 -9.52
CA VAL A 118 26.78 -15.01 -9.84
C VAL A 118 25.56 -15.54 -10.59
N ASP A 119 24.35 -15.24 -10.10
CA ASP A 119 23.13 -15.65 -10.78
C ASP A 119 23.04 -15.03 -12.19
N TYR A 120 23.40 -13.74 -12.32
CA TYR A 120 23.47 -13.06 -13.61
C TYR A 120 24.47 -13.71 -14.58
N GLY A 121 25.68 -14.01 -14.10
CA GLY A 121 26.72 -14.69 -14.89
C GLY A 121 26.34 -16.10 -15.34
N CYS A 122 25.46 -16.78 -14.58
CA CYS A 122 24.88 -18.07 -14.96
C CYS A 122 23.61 -17.96 -15.84
N GLY A 123 23.23 -16.76 -16.28
CA GLY A 123 22.02 -16.54 -17.08
C GLY A 123 20.71 -16.67 -16.29
N LYS A 124 20.77 -16.62 -14.96
CA LYS A 124 19.59 -16.62 -14.09
C LYS A 124 19.14 -15.19 -13.78
N ALA A 125 17.85 -15.03 -13.52
CA ALA A 125 17.30 -13.76 -13.07
C ALA A 125 17.77 -13.43 -11.65
N MET A 126 18.20 -12.18 -11.42
CA MET A 126 18.61 -11.70 -10.11
C MET A 126 17.40 -11.58 -9.17
N LYS A 127 17.54 -12.02 -7.92
CA LYS A 127 16.53 -11.84 -6.85
C LYS A 127 16.64 -10.44 -6.22
N LEU A 128 16.15 -9.44 -6.92
CA LEU A 128 16.04 -8.06 -6.41
C LEU A 128 14.70 -7.83 -5.68
N GLU A 129 14.62 -6.73 -4.93
CA GLU A 129 13.39 -6.23 -4.28
C GLU A 129 12.31 -6.06 -5.34
N LEU A 130 11.13 -6.60 -5.05
CA LEU A 130 10.01 -6.49 -5.96
C LEU A 130 9.43 -5.09 -5.93
N THR A 131 9.13 -4.55 -7.10
CA THR A 131 8.37 -3.32 -7.26
C THR A 131 6.87 -3.56 -7.05
N CYS A 132 6.12 -2.50 -6.75
CA CYS A 132 4.67 -2.60 -6.48
C CYS A 132 3.85 -3.13 -7.66
N THR A 133 4.41 -3.15 -8.87
CA THR A 133 3.78 -3.67 -10.09
C THR A 133 4.16 -5.12 -10.39
N GLU A 134 5.22 -5.66 -9.78
CA GLU A 134 5.64 -7.05 -9.97
C GLU A 134 4.84 -8.04 -9.11
N THR A 135 4.24 -7.55 -8.02
CA THR A 135 3.28 -8.31 -7.23
C THR A 135 1.88 -7.86 -7.57
N VAL A 136 0.99 -8.80 -7.88
CA VAL A 136 -0.44 -8.51 -8.09
C VAL A 136 -0.96 -7.79 -6.85
N GLN A 137 -1.52 -6.59 -7.02
CA GLN A 137 -2.17 -5.88 -5.93
C GLN A 137 -3.33 -6.74 -5.43
N SER A 138 -3.14 -7.37 -4.27
CA SER A 138 -4.21 -8.03 -3.57
C SER A 138 -4.93 -7.00 -2.71
N PHE A 139 -6.26 -6.94 -2.79
CA PHE A 139 -7.07 -6.24 -1.80
C PHE A 139 -6.66 -6.67 -0.39
N HIS A 140 -6.69 -5.73 0.56
CA HIS A 140 -6.28 -5.96 1.93
C HIS A 140 -7.12 -7.11 2.51
N ARG A 141 -6.54 -8.32 2.56
CA ARG A 141 -7.22 -9.46 3.17
C ARG A 141 -7.22 -9.23 4.68
N PRO A 142 -8.39 -9.26 5.35
CA PRO A 142 -8.42 -9.13 6.80
C PRO A 142 -7.53 -10.22 7.42
N ARG A 143 -6.71 -9.84 8.40
CA ARG A 143 -5.71 -10.72 9.04
C ARG A 143 -6.34 -11.96 9.68
N ARG A 144 -7.62 -11.88 10.00
CA ARG A 144 -8.44 -13.00 10.47
C ARG A 144 -9.53 -13.21 9.44
N LEU A 145 -9.70 -14.45 8.99
CA LEU A 145 -10.90 -14.80 8.23
C LEU A 145 -12.08 -14.63 9.20
N HIS A 146 -13.02 -13.76 8.83
CA HIS A 146 -14.30 -13.72 9.49
C HIS A 146 -15.05 -15.00 9.12
N ASN A 147 -15.17 -15.91 10.09
CA ASN A 147 -15.90 -17.17 9.91
C ASN A 147 -17.40 -17.03 10.20
N GLY A 148 -17.85 -15.84 10.61
CA GLY A 148 -19.27 -15.55 10.76
C GLY A 148 -19.92 -15.40 9.39
N SER A 149 -21.16 -15.87 9.27
CA SER A 149 -22.00 -15.46 8.15
C SER A 149 -22.21 -13.95 8.22
N PRO A 150 -22.32 -13.24 7.08
CA PRO A 150 -22.71 -11.84 7.07
C PRO A 150 -23.95 -11.67 7.94
N VAL A 151 -23.91 -10.71 8.87
CA VAL A 151 -25.10 -10.37 9.67
C VAL A 151 -26.10 -9.80 8.69
N LYS A 152 -27.25 -10.48 8.53
CA LYS A 152 -28.32 -9.94 7.71
C LYS A 152 -28.85 -8.66 8.36
N ALA A 153 -29.28 -7.71 7.54
CA ALA A 153 -29.82 -6.43 8.03
C ALA A 153 -30.95 -6.62 9.09
N GLU A 154 -31.75 -7.67 8.97
CA GLU A 154 -32.82 -8.04 9.91
C GLU A 154 -32.33 -8.45 11.32
N HIS A 155 -31.04 -8.74 11.47
CA HIS A 155 -30.41 -9.18 12.73
C HIS A 155 -29.43 -8.15 13.29
N LEU A 156 -29.30 -6.98 12.66
CA LEU A 156 -28.58 -5.88 13.25
C LEU A 156 -29.38 -5.41 14.48
N ASP A 157 -28.73 -5.42 15.64
CA ASP A 157 -29.32 -4.96 16.89
C ASP A 157 -29.42 -3.43 16.81
N MET A 158 -30.50 -2.95 16.21
CA MET A 158 -30.85 -1.53 16.19
C MET A 158 -31.36 -1.16 17.58
N SER A 159 -30.42 -1.15 18.53
CA SER A 159 -30.60 -0.58 19.85
C SER A 159 -30.83 0.91 19.67
N ILE A 160 -32.09 1.28 19.44
CA ILE A 160 -32.80 2.50 19.81
C ILE A 160 -34.08 2.47 18.97
N ASN A 161 -35.13 1.85 19.53
CA ASN A 161 -36.49 2.27 19.22
C ASN A 161 -36.69 3.66 19.83
N ASN A 162 -36.01 4.71 19.32
CA ASN A 162 -36.46 6.07 19.58
C ASN A 162 -37.67 6.31 18.69
N THR A 163 -38.80 5.74 19.11
CA THR A 163 -40.13 6.24 18.70
C THR A 163 -40.36 7.66 19.21
N ASN A 164 -39.48 8.18 20.07
CA ASN A 164 -39.42 9.56 20.49
C ASN A 164 -38.72 10.42 19.42
N VAL A 165 -39.37 10.61 18.27
CA VAL A 165 -39.09 11.77 17.42
C VAL A 165 -39.50 13.00 18.24
N ILE A 166 -38.53 13.64 18.91
CA ILE A 166 -38.76 14.77 19.82
C ILE A 166 -39.34 15.99 19.07
N PHE A 167 -39.09 16.09 17.77
CA PHE A 167 -39.64 17.13 16.91
C PHE A 167 -40.11 16.54 15.59
N ASN A 168 -41.43 16.56 15.37
CA ASN A 168 -42.01 16.33 14.06
C ASN A 168 -42.52 17.69 13.55
N PRO A 169 -41.89 18.28 12.50
CA PRO A 169 -42.26 19.60 11.97
C PRO A 169 -43.68 19.64 11.40
N ILE A 170 -44.34 18.48 11.26
CA ILE A 170 -45.72 18.37 10.81
C ILE A 170 -46.67 18.66 12.01
N PRO A 171 -47.54 19.69 11.90
CA PRO A 171 -48.55 19.99 12.91
C PRO A 171 -49.39 18.75 13.24
N GLN A 172 -49.82 18.61 14.49
CA GLN A 172 -50.48 17.38 14.98
C GLN A 172 -51.74 17.02 14.18
N ALA A 173 -52.48 18.02 13.68
CA ALA A 173 -53.63 17.87 12.80
C ALA A 173 -53.31 17.30 11.40
N HIS A 174 -52.03 17.28 11.02
CA HIS A 174 -51.52 16.80 9.73
C HIS A 174 -50.61 15.58 9.87
N ARG A 175 -50.42 15.06 11.09
CA ARG A 175 -49.72 13.79 11.33
C ARG A 175 -50.62 12.64 10.88
N VAL A 176 -50.53 12.30 9.60
CA VAL A 176 -51.19 11.12 9.04
C VAL A 176 -50.31 9.91 9.30
N ASP A 177 -50.91 8.77 9.63
CA ASP A 177 -50.22 7.48 9.73
C ASP A 177 -49.35 7.25 8.47
N SER A 178 -48.19 6.64 8.62
CA SER A 178 -47.19 6.43 7.54
C SER A 178 -47.82 5.87 6.26
N LYS A 179 -48.77 4.93 6.41
CA LYS A 179 -49.55 4.33 5.32
C LYS A 179 -50.49 5.32 4.63
N THR A 180 -51.08 6.25 5.38
CA THR A 180 -52.01 7.25 4.86
C THR A 180 -51.30 8.44 4.19
N THR A 181 -50.07 8.77 4.61
CA THR A 181 -49.27 9.83 3.98
C THR A 181 -48.87 9.46 2.54
N PHE A 182 -48.39 8.22 2.34
CA PHE A 182 -48.08 7.70 1.00
C PHE A 182 -49.32 7.69 0.10
N THR A 183 -50.46 7.24 0.63
CA THR A 183 -51.74 7.23 -0.09
C THR A 183 -52.18 8.64 -0.49
N ARG A 184 -52.04 9.63 0.39
CA ARG A 184 -52.42 11.02 0.10
C ARG A 184 -51.54 11.65 -0.97
N VAL A 185 -50.22 11.47 -0.88
CA VAL A 185 -49.27 12.01 -1.85
C VAL A 185 -49.48 11.32 -3.20
N SER A 186 -49.58 9.99 -3.23
CA SER A 186 -49.88 9.22 -4.44
C SER A 186 -51.18 9.69 -5.10
N ASN A 187 -52.27 9.83 -4.34
CA ASN A 187 -53.55 10.33 -4.86
C ASN A 187 -53.45 11.76 -5.39
N ALA A 188 -52.76 12.66 -4.67
CA ALA A 188 -52.56 14.04 -5.12
C ALA A 188 -51.75 14.10 -6.42
N THR A 189 -50.70 13.30 -6.53
CA THR A 189 -49.86 13.20 -7.73
C THR A 189 -50.60 12.60 -8.91
N ILE A 190 -51.40 11.54 -8.70
CA ILE A 190 -52.26 10.95 -9.73
C ILE A 190 -53.28 11.97 -10.24
N ASN A 191 -53.97 12.68 -9.33
CA ASN A 191 -54.96 13.71 -9.69
C ASN A 191 -54.32 14.91 -10.39
N PHE A 192 -53.11 15.30 -9.98
CA PHE A 192 -52.35 16.35 -10.65
C PHE A 192 -51.91 15.92 -12.06
N ALA A 193 -51.40 14.70 -12.21
CA ALA A 193 -51.00 14.17 -13.53
C ALA A 193 -52.20 14.06 -14.49
N ALA A 194 -53.35 13.62 -13.96
CA ALA A 194 -54.60 13.56 -14.71
C ALA A 194 -55.11 14.95 -15.16
N SER A 195 -54.85 16.00 -14.39
CA SER A 195 -55.33 17.36 -14.69
C SER A 195 -54.34 18.25 -15.44
N SER A 196 -53.05 17.90 -15.47
CA SER A 196 -51.99 18.80 -15.98
C SER A 196 -51.21 18.30 -17.20
N THR A 197 -51.45 17.08 -17.71
CA THR A 197 -50.64 16.40 -18.76
C THR A 197 -49.14 16.21 -18.43
N VAL A 198 -48.69 16.72 -17.29
CA VAL A 198 -47.34 16.54 -16.75
C VAL A 198 -47.35 15.31 -15.86
N ASN A 199 -46.45 14.36 -16.11
CA ASN A 199 -46.25 13.20 -15.23
C ASN A 199 -45.07 13.46 -14.29
N PRO A 200 -45.29 14.00 -13.08
CA PRO A 200 -44.23 14.09 -12.09
C PRO A 200 -43.81 12.67 -11.69
N ALA A 201 -42.58 12.30 -12.02
CA ALA A 201 -42.00 11.03 -11.58
C ALA A 201 -42.05 10.96 -10.04
N LEU A 202 -42.88 10.06 -9.51
CA LEU A 202 -43.04 9.88 -8.07
C LEU A 202 -41.82 9.08 -7.56
N MET A 203 -40.72 9.79 -7.31
CA MET A 203 -39.42 9.18 -6.96
C MET A 203 -39.37 8.69 -5.50
N GLN A 204 -40.33 9.06 -4.65
CA GLN A 204 -40.43 8.56 -3.27
C GLN A 204 -41.21 7.24 -3.21
N ILE A 205 -40.64 6.19 -3.78
CA ILE A 205 -41.03 4.80 -3.46
C ILE A 205 -40.32 4.33 -2.18
N ILE A 206 -39.23 5.01 -1.82
CA ILE A 206 -38.33 4.59 -0.75
C ILE A 206 -38.65 5.43 0.49
N SER A 207 -38.97 4.75 1.60
CA SER A 207 -39.02 5.36 2.92
C SER A 207 -37.72 6.12 3.19
N PRO A 208 -37.73 7.23 3.95
CA PRO A 208 -36.51 7.93 4.34
C PRO A 208 -35.46 6.93 4.83
N ALA A 209 -34.20 7.11 4.41
CA ALA A 209 -33.12 6.26 4.88
C ALA A 209 -33.09 6.29 6.40
N ASN A 210 -32.93 5.12 7.03
CA ASN A 210 -32.77 5.05 8.48
C ASN A 210 -31.40 5.66 8.81
N MET A 211 -31.43 6.91 9.27
CA MET A 211 -30.21 7.69 9.52
C MET A 211 -29.30 7.01 10.55
N HIS A 212 -29.88 6.32 11.54
CA HIS A 212 -29.10 5.58 12.54
C HIS A 212 -28.40 4.36 11.96
N ALA A 213 -29.07 3.61 11.07
CA ALA A 213 -28.43 2.50 10.38
C ALA A 213 -27.30 2.99 9.48
N PHE A 214 -27.49 4.14 8.84
CA PHE A 214 -26.49 4.79 8.02
C PHE A 214 -25.27 5.26 8.83
N ASP A 215 -25.49 5.89 9.99
CA ASP A 215 -24.41 6.32 10.88
C ASP A 215 -23.63 5.13 11.46
N ASN A 216 -24.34 4.04 11.81
CA ASN A 216 -23.72 2.83 12.37
C ASN A 216 -22.90 2.07 11.31
N ASP A 217 -23.39 2.00 10.06
CA ASP A 217 -22.64 1.39 8.95
C ASP A 217 -21.36 2.18 8.60
N HIS A 218 -21.29 3.46 8.97
CA HIS A 218 -20.18 4.36 8.69
C HIS A 218 -19.47 4.85 9.97
N ASP A 219 -19.45 4.02 11.03
CA ASP A 219 -18.83 4.30 12.33
C ASP A 219 -17.30 4.44 12.29
N TYR A 220 -16.67 4.09 11.17
CA TYR A 220 -15.24 4.23 10.90
C TYR A 220 -14.81 5.65 10.51
N CYS A 221 -15.76 6.57 10.32
CA CYS A 221 -15.50 7.98 10.07
C CYS A 221 -15.32 8.76 11.38
N THR A 222 -14.45 9.78 11.39
CA THR A 222 -14.20 10.62 12.58
C THR A 222 -15.44 11.38 13.06
N LEU A 223 -16.35 11.69 12.14
CA LEU A 223 -17.66 12.26 12.39
C LEU A 223 -18.69 11.34 11.76
N THR A 224 -19.84 11.19 12.40
CA THR A 224 -20.98 10.49 11.78
C THR A 224 -21.41 11.25 10.52
N PRO A 225 -21.89 10.54 9.48
CA PRO A 225 -22.45 11.19 8.30
C PRO A 225 -23.52 12.25 8.62
N SER A 226 -24.35 12.01 9.64
CA SER A 226 -25.30 12.99 10.18
C SER A 226 -24.62 14.27 10.69
N GLU A 227 -23.55 14.16 11.49
CA GLU A 227 -22.80 15.32 11.99
C GLU A 227 -22.10 16.07 10.87
N HIS A 228 -21.56 15.35 9.89
CA HIS A 228 -20.93 15.96 8.72
C HIS A 228 -21.95 16.77 7.91
N TYR A 229 -23.17 16.25 7.74
CA TYR A 229 -24.27 16.98 7.09
C TYR A 229 -24.62 18.26 7.87
N LEU A 230 -24.79 18.16 9.20
CA LEU A 230 -25.12 19.31 10.05
C LEU A 230 -24.03 20.38 10.05
N GLN A 231 -22.76 19.98 10.02
CA GLN A 231 -21.64 20.93 9.90
C GLN A 231 -21.60 21.61 8.53
N ALA A 232 -21.86 20.87 7.46
CA ALA A 232 -21.93 21.41 6.10
C ALA A 232 -23.06 22.43 5.94
N ASP A 233 -24.21 22.19 6.57
CA ASP A 233 -25.35 23.11 6.58
C ASP A 233 -25.24 24.20 7.66
N THR A 234 -24.09 24.34 8.35
CA THR A 234 -23.85 25.32 9.42
C THR A 234 -24.85 25.25 10.59
N LEU A 235 -25.45 24.08 10.80
CA LEU A 235 -26.40 23.79 11.89
C LEU A 235 -25.66 23.15 13.08
N THR A 236 -24.68 23.88 13.62
CA THR A 236 -23.84 23.40 14.75
C THR A 236 -24.41 23.74 16.12
N HIS A 237 -25.41 24.63 16.18
CA HIS A 237 -26.06 25.06 17.41
C HIS A 237 -27.54 25.37 17.13
N ILE A 238 -28.44 24.81 17.94
CA ILE A 238 -29.86 25.22 17.98
C ILE A 238 -30.02 25.97 19.30
N SER A 239 -30.37 27.26 19.26
CA SER A 239 -30.74 27.99 20.48
C SER A 239 -32.18 27.63 20.89
N GLU A 240 -32.51 27.68 22.20
CA GLU A 240 -33.87 27.39 22.68
C GLU A 240 -34.95 28.25 21.99
N GLU A 241 -34.61 29.47 21.58
CA GLU A 241 -35.48 30.39 20.83
C GLU A 241 -35.78 29.94 19.40
N GLN A 242 -34.94 29.09 18.80
CA GLN A 242 -35.11 28.56 17.44
C GLN A 242 -35.84 27.22 17.40
N ALA A 243 -36.10 26.60 18.56
CA ALA A 243 -36.71 25.27 18.70
C ALA A 243 -38.23 25.31 18.93
N THR A 244 -38.85 26.49 18.99
CA THR A 244 -40.32 26.71 19.06
C THR A 244 -40.88 27.17 17.73
#